data_AF-A0A0W8DNV1-F1
#
_entry.id   AF-A0A0W8DNV1-F1
#
_cell.length_a   1.000
_cell.length_b   1.000
_cell.length_c   1.000
_cell.angle_alpha   90.00
_cell.angle_beta   90.00
_cell.angle_gamma   90.00
#
_symmetry.space_group_name_H-M   'P 1'
#
loop_
_entity.id
_entity.type
_entity.pdbx_description
1 polymer ?
#
loop_
_entity_poly.entity_id
_entity_poly.type
_entity_poly.pdbx_seq_one_letter_code
_entity_poly.pdbx_strand_id
1 'polypeptide(L)'
;MLRALGRGALRRPLLASRRLSSLAASQAIAGDRAVDDEKWIRLMQQTSRLETNVLLPLNEKLLGPLDRKHREEKLPSLPFVFLLGNHSSGKSSFINYLLQRDVQSTGVAPTDDGFTIIAPGREDLDQDGPALVGDPDLGFSGLRVYGPALIQRTQLKVRKGIQANFMLVDSPGMIDSPHSPPHQSQFNYGGPSGRLSPQQQKSNSFKGQDSDRGYEFPEVVRWYAERADVILLFFDPDKPGTTGETLSILTRSLVGMDHKLHLVLNKVDQFRKIHDFARAYGSLCWNLSKVIPLKDLPRIYTMCIPTKDNQMQAAEGLGASMKDLDAMREEVVSEVQRAPERRVDNLITNLYDSSRLLKMHAEVFEDLRARYASEKWRRSALVAATFIGGNALAASALASGVPIEAAAGLSVASVFASAGVVWHNSTVMAQLERDLLHEDSLGELFRRRYGRQLAEGDEYVLSLWKRVLPSLQVAAHTLGFSMMPKLKNSEIAALDNIVSNEIPELRRQCAPTDSSLAHQVAKMFRS
;
A
#
# COMPACT_ATOMS: atom_id res chain seq x y z
N MET A 1 -78.51 32.08 -9.31
CA MET A 1 -79.01 30.86 -8.66
C MET A 1 -78.23 29.67 -9.25
N LEU A 2 -77.33 29.02 -8.48
CA LEU A 2 -77.51 27.66 -7.90
C LEU A 2 -77.68 26.58 -9.00
N ARG A 3 -77.03 25.41 -9.07
CA ARG A 3 -76.12 24.64 -8.20
C ARG A 3 -75.67 23.39 -9.04
N ALA A 4 -74.38 23.07 -9.03
CA ALA A 4 -73.72 21.76 -8.78
C ALA A 4 -74.30 20.40 -9.30
N LEU A 5 -73.35 19.53 -9.68
CA LEU A 5 -73.31 18.04 -9.88
C LEU A 5 -72.84 17.72 -11.32
N GLY A 6 -71.82 16.93 -11.66
CA GLY A 6 -70.88 16.08 -10.93
C GLY A 6 -70.42 14.93 -11.86
N ARG A 7 -69.11 14.65 -11.88
CA ARG A 7 -68.39 13.42 -12.36
C ARG A 7 -67.98 13.28 -13.83
N GLY A 8 -66.68 13.02 -14.04
CA GLY A 8 -66.22 12.01 -15.02
C GLY A 8 -65.20 12.40 -16.10
N ALA A 9 -64.18 13.23 -15.84
CA ALA A 9 -63.11 13.47 -16.82
C ALA A 9 -62.01 12.38 -16.75
N LEU A 10 -62.01 11.48 -17.73
CA LEU A 10 -60.92 10.53 -18.01
C LEU A 10 -59.64 11.30 -18.41
N ARG A 11 -58.70 11.44 -17.47
CA ARG A 11 -57.32 11.85 -17.76
C ARG A 11 -56.56 10.65 -18.33
N ARG A 12 -56.00 10.81 -19.53
CA ARG A 12 -54.97 9.93 -20.10
C ARG A 12 -53.79 9.82 -19.10
N PRO A 13 -53.28 8.63 -18.76
CA PRO A 13 -52.11 8.54 -17.92
C PRO A 13 -50.87 8.94 -18.74
N LEU A 14 -50.15 9.91 -18.20
CA LEU A 14 -48.78 10.22 -18.57
C LEU A 14 -47.93 8.96 -18.43
N LEU A 15 -47.05 8.75 -19.41
CA LEU A 15 -46.03 7.71 -19.46
C LEU A 15 -45.39 7.51 -18.08
N ALA A 16 -45.75 6.39 -17.45
CA ALA A 16 -45.09 5.93 -16.24
C ALA A 16 -43.62 5.72 -16.56
N SER A 17 -42.77 6.41 -15.80
CA SER A 17 -41.34 6.18 -15.77
C SER A 17 -41.07 4.68 -15.61
N ARG A 18 -40.47 4.07 -16.63
CA ARG A 18 -39.78 2.80 -16.47
C ARG A 18 -38.71 3.04 -15.41
N ARG A 19 -38.97 2.61 -14.18
CA ARG A 19 -37.90 2.22 -13.26
C ARG A 19 -37.17 1.07 -13.96
N LEU A 20 -36.11 1.41 -14.69
CA LEU A 20 -35.09 0.44 -15.06
C LEU A 20 -34.59 -0.11 -13.74
N SER A 21 -34.87 -1.38 -13.48
CA SER A 21 -34.15 -2.17 -12.50
C SER A 21 -32.68 -2.12 -12.92
N SER A 22 -31.90 -1.23 -12.32
CA SER A 22 -30.46 -1.16 -12.53
C SER A 22 -29.87 -2.49 -12.08
N LEU A 23 -29.52 -3.35 -13.02
CA LEU A 23 -28.63 -4.46 -12.75
C LEU A 23 -27.39 -3.87 -12.07
N ALA A 24 -27.07 -4.37 -10.87
CA ALA A 24 -25.84 -3.95 -10.21
C ALA A 24 -24.67 -4.31 -11.13
N ALA A 25 -23.67 -3.43 -11.30
CA ALA A 25 -22.55 -3.72 -12.21
C ALA A 25 -21.80 -4.99 -11.79
N SER A 26 -21.77 -5.29 -10.49
CA SER A 26 -21.33 -6.57 -9.94
C SER A 26 -22.03 -7.79 -10.56
N GLN A 27 -23.34 -7.70 -10.85
CA GLN A 27 -24.10 -8.75 -11.52
C GLN A 27 -23.78 -8.83 -13.02
N ALA A 28 -23.47 -7.70 -13.67
CA ALA A 28 -23.08 -7.66 -15.07
C ALA A 28 -21.68 -8.27 -15.31
N ILE A 29 -20.78 -8.16 -14.32
CA ILE A 29 -19.40 -8.71 -14.36
C ILE A 29 -19.37 -10.22 -14.05
N ALA A 30 -20.38 -10.77 -13.36
CA ALA A 30 -20.44 -12.19 -13.01
C ALA A 30 -20.62 -13.12 -14.23
N GLY A 31 -19.51 -13.55 -14.84
CA GLY A 31 -19.46 -14.59 -15.88
C GLY A 31 -19.30 -16.02 -15.35
N ASP A 32 -19.47 -17.03 -16.21
CA ASP A 32 -19.10 -18.42 -15.92
C ASP A 32 -17.58 -18.52 -15.73
N ARG A 33 -17.15 -19.06 -14.59
CA ARG A 33 -15.74 -19.10 -14.15
C ARG A 33 -15.05 -20.40 -14.59
N ALA A 34 -13.81 -20.31 -15.07
CA ALA A 34 -13.03 -21.46 -15.53
C ALA A 34 -12.44 -22.27 -14.37
N VAL A 35 -11.99 -23.51 -14.62
CA VAL A 35 -11.40 -24.40 -13.60
C VAL A 35 -10.08 -23.85 -13.03
N ASP A 36 -9.26 -23.19 -13.85
CA ASP A 36 -8.03 -22.53 -13.38
C ASP A 36 -8.32 -21.39 -12.39
N ASP A 37 -9.48 -20.73 -12.52
CA ASP A 37 -9.93 -19.73 -11.54
C ASP A 37 -10.13 -20.38 -10.17
N GLU A 38 -10.51 -21.66 -10.09
CA GLU A 38 -10.74 -22.34 -8.81
C GLU A 38 -9.44 -22.52 -8.01
N LYS A 39 -8.32 -22.85 -8.67
CA LYS A 39 -7.00 -22.94 -8.02
C LYS A 39 -6.60 -21.58 -7.46
N TRP A 40 -6.69 -20.53 -8.27
CA TRP A 40 -6.31 -19.17 -7.86
C TRP A 40 -7.21 -18.62 -6.75
N ILE A 41 -8.51 -18.88 -6.83
CA ILE A 41 -9.47 -18.53 -5.78
C ILE A 41 -9.10 -19.22 -4.46
N ARG A 42 -8.75 -20.51 -4.48
CA ARG A 42 -8.33 -21.24 -3.27
C ARG A 42 -7.07 -20.61 -2.65
N LEU A 43 -6.08 -20.26 -3.46
CA LEU A 43 -4.85 -19.60 -2.99
C LEU A 43 -5.13 -18.22 -2.41
N MET A 44 -5.95 -17.41 -3.08
CA MET A 44 -6.39 -16.12 -2.56
C MET A 44 -7.13 -16.25 -1.22
N GLN A 45 -8.02 -17.24 -1.10
CA GLN A 45 -8.72 -17.52 0.15
C GLN A 45 -7.77 -17.95 1.28
N GLN A 46 -6.74 -18.75 0.98
CA GLN A 46 -5.71 -19.11 1.95
C GLN A 46 -4.94 -17.89 2.44
N THR A 47 -4.46 -17.04 1.52
CA THR A 47 -3.76 -15.79 1.87
C THR A 47 -4.64 -14.88 2.74
N SER A 48 -5.89 -14.67 2.33
CA SER A 48 -6.87 -13.86 3.08
C SER A 48 -7.16 -14.42 4.47
N ARG A 49 -7.22 -15.75 4.62
CA ARG A 49 -7.40 -16.41 5.94
C ARG A 49 -6.21 -16.16 6.86
N LEU A 50 -4.98 -16.26 6.36
CA LEU A 50 -3.78 -16.00 7.17
C LEU A 50 -3.75 -14.54 7.64
N GLU A 51 -4.06 -13.61 6.75
CA GLU A 51 -4.15 -12.20 7.08
C GLU A 51 -5.25 -11.92 8.13
N THR A 52 -6.47 -12.39 7.88
CA THR A 52 -7.63 -12.09 8.74
C THR A 52 -7.58 -12.79 10.09
N ASN A 53 -7.09 -14.03 10.15
CA ASN A 53 -7.11 -14.83 11.37
C ASN A 53 -5.88 -14.66 12.25
N VAL A 54 -4.75 -14.23 11.69
CA VAL A 54 -3.48 -14.15 12.42
C VAL A 54 -2.93 -12.73 12.44
N LEU A 55 -2.70 -12.12 11.28
CA LEU A 55 -2.02 -10.83 11.20
C LEU A 55 -2.87 -9.69 11.76
N LEU A 56 -4.11 -9.52 11.29
CA LEU A 56 -4.96 -8.40 11.69
C LEU A 56 -5.29 -8.39 13.21
N PRO A 57 -5.71 -9.51 13.83
CA PRO A 57 -5.98 -9.52 15.27
C PRO A 57 -4.75 -9.18 16.11
N LEU A 58 -3.58 -9.67 15.69
CA LEU A 58 -2.33 -9.38 16.38
C LEU A 58 -1.87 -7.93 16.16
N ASN A 59 -2.04 -7.40 14.95
CA ASN A 59 -1.77 -6.00 14.65
C ASN A 59 -2.64 -5.06 15.50
N GLU A 60 -3.92 -5.38 15.69
CA GLU A 60 -4.82 -4.61 16.56
C GLU A 60 -4.41 -4.66 18.02
N LYS A 61 -4.14 -5.87 18.52
CA LYS A 61 -3.68 -6.08 19.90
C LYS A 61 -2.43 -5.27 20.23
N LEU A 62 -1.49 -5.15 19.29
CA LEU A 62 -0.18 -4.54 19.51
C LEU A 62 -0.07 -3.09 19.01
N LEU A 63 -1.18 -2.52 18.52
CA LEU A 63 -1.18 -1.28 17.76
C LEU A 63 -0.08 -1.24 16.68
N GLY A 64 0.03 -2.34 15.93
CA GLY A 64 1.11 -2.59 14.99
C GLY A 64 1.08 -1.73 13.71
N PRO A 65 2.09 -1.95 12.84
CA PRO A 65 2.40 -1.10 11.70
C PRO A 65 1.58 -1.39 10.44
N LEU A 66 0.74 -2.45 10.42
CA LEU A 66 -0.07 -2.75 9.26
C LEU A 66 -1.21 -1.73 9.14
N ASP A 67 -1.42 -1.21 7.93
CA ASP A 67 -2.40 -0.16 7.67
C ASP A 67 -3.81 -0.62 8.04
N ARG A 68 -4.47 0.18 8.88
CA ARG A 68 -5.83 -0.09 9.35
C ARG A 68 -6.88 0.49 8.41
N LYS A 69 -6.49 1.40 7.51
CA LYS A 69 -7.43 2.13 6.64
C LYS A 69 -8.19 1.20 5.69
N HIS A 70 -7.61 0.06 5.33
CA HIS A 70 -8.14 -0.85 4.32
C HIS A 70 -8.79 -2.11 4.91
N ARG A 71 -8.97 -2.17 6.23
CA ARG A 71 -9.46 -3.34 6.98
C ARG A 71 -10.82 -3.88 6.48
N GLU A 72 -11.65 -3.02 5.91
CA GLU A 72 -12.99 -3.35 5.41
C GLU A 72 -13.09 -3.23 3.88
N GLU A 73 -12.02 -2.85 3.19
CA GLU A 73 -12.03 -2.68 1.75
C GLU A 73 -11.82 -4.03 1.07
N LYS A 74 -12.91 -4.57 0.51
CA LYS A 74 -12.86 -5.73 -0.37
C LYS A 74 -11.95 -5.41 -1.55
N LEU A 75 -10.99 -6.30 -1.83
CA LEU A 75 -10.19 -6.23 -3.05
C LEU A 75 -11.10 -6.13 -4.27
N PRO A 76 -10.67 -5.45 -5.35
CA PRO A 76 -11.42 -5.43 -6.59
C PRO A 76 -11.76 -6.84 -7.07
N SER A 77 -12.98 -7.00 -7.57
CA SER A 77 -13.58 -8.30 -7.91
C SER A 77 -12.81 -9.08 -8.96
N LEU A 78 -12.06 -8.37 -9.81
CA LEU A 78 -11.14 -8.91 -10.77
C LEU A 78 -9.73 -8.32 -10.57
N PRO A 79 -8.69 -9.04 -11.02
CA PRO A 79 -7.37 -8.46 -11.27
C PRO A 79 -7.48 -7.20 -12.12
N PHE A 80 -6.60 -6.22 -11.96
CA PHE A 80 -6.60 -5.06 -12.85
C PHE A 80 -5.22 -4.54 -13.20
N VAL A 81 -5.13 -4.02 -14.43
CA VAL A 81 -3.96 -3.31 -14.94
C VAL A 81 -4.21 -1.82 -14.83
N PHE A 82 -3.25 -1.10 -14.24
CA PHE A 82 -3.31 0.34 -14.07
C PHE A 82 -2.40 1.03 -15.08
N LEU A 83 -2.99 1.88 -15.93
CA LEU A 83 -2.28 2.63 -16.96
C LEU A 83 -2.04 4.05 -16.47
N LEU A 84 -0.77 4.42 -16.38
CA LEU A 84 -0.27 5.75 -16.04
C LEU A 84 0.54 6.30 -17.21
N GLY A 85 0.67 7.62 -17.30
CA GLY A 85 1.48 8.24 -18.35
C GLY A 85 1.08 9.67 -18.68
N ASN A 86 1.99 10.38 -19.33
CA ASN A 86 1.78 11.75 -19.77
C ASN A 86 0.54 11.89 -20.66
N HIS A 87 -0.01 13.10 -20.74
CA HIS A 87 -1.03 13.42 -21.74
C HIS A 87 -0.53 13.04 -23.14
N SER A 88 -1.41 12.42 -23.93
CA SER A 88 -1.13 11.90 -25.29
C SER A 88 -0.11 10.76 -25.41
N SER A 89 0.40 10.15 -24.33
CA SER A 89 1.35 9.02 -24.40
C SER A 89 0.80 7.71 -25.01
N GLY A 90 -0.52 7.64 -25.25
CA GLY A 90 -1.17 6.53 -25.96
C GLY A 90 -1.82 5.47 -25.06
N LYS A 91 -2.09 5.77 -23.78
CA LYS A 91 -2.80 4.88 -22.83
C LYS A 91 -4.15 4.42 -23.38
N SER A 92 -5.02 5.36 -23.72
CA SER A 92 -6.38 5.10 -24.22
C SER A 92 -6.36 4.38 -25.58
N SER A 93 -5.38 4.70 -26.44
CA SER A 93 -5.14 3.97 -27.70
C SER A 93 -4.70 2.52 -27.44
N PHE A 94 -3.87 2.28 -26.43
CA PHE A 94 -3.42 0.95 -26.08
C PHE A 94 -4.57 0.10 -25.54
N ILE A 95 -5.45 0.69 -24.74
CA ILE A 95 -6.69 0.06 -24.28
C ILE A 95 -7.54 -0.38 -25.47
N ASN A 96 -7.82 0.53 -26.41
CA ASN A 96 -8.65 0.20 -27.57
C ASN A 96 -8.01 -0.89 -28.44
N TYR A 97 -6.68 -0.85 -28.60
CA TYR A 97 -5.92 -1.91 -29.28
C TYR A 97 -6.05 -3.24 -28.54
N LEU A 98 -5.78 -3.29 -27.24
CA LEU A 98 -5.84 -4.52 -26.45
C LEU A 98 -7.23 -5.16 -26.49
N LEU A 99 -8.28 -4.34 -26.41
CA LEU A 99 -9.67 -4.79 -26.41
C LEU A 99 -10.23 -5.05 -27.81
N GLN A 100 -9.48 -4.69 -28.87
CA GLN A 100 -9.92 -4.71 -30.27
C GLN A 100 -11.27 -4.00 -30.46
N ARG A 101 -11.49 -2.92 -29.70
CA ARG A 101 -12.75 -2.21 -29.60
C ARG A 101 -12.53 -0.75 -29.22
N ASP A 102 -13.30 0.15 -29.81
CA ASP A 102 -13.29 1.56 -29.44
C ASP A 102 -14.07 1.77 -28.13
N VAL A 103 -13.36 1.91 -27.01
CA VAL A 103 -13.93 2.06 -25.65
C VAL A 103 -13.59 3.42 -25.05
N GLN A 104 -12.38 3.90 -25.30
CA GLN A 104 -11.93 5.23 -24.91
C GLN A 104 -11.81 6.16 -26.12
N SER A 105 -12.16 7.42 -25.90
CA SER A 105 -11.93 8.45 -26.93
C SER A 105 -10.43 8.63 -27.11
N THR A 106 -9.98 8.69 -28.37
CA THR A 106 -8.56 8.93 -28.69
C THR A 106 -8.45 10.17 -29.57
N GLY A 107 -7.49 11.05 -29.27
CA GLY A 107 -7.32 12.32 -29.97
C GLY A 107 -6.27 13.23 -29.32
N VAL A 108 -6.03 14.38 -29.94
CA VAL A 108 -4.99 15.35 -29.51
C VAL A 108 -5.50 16.30 -28.40
N ALA A 109 -6.81 16.41 -28.22
CA ALA A 109 -7.42 17.22 -27.16
C ALA A 109 -7.30 16.53 -25.79
N PRO A 110 -7.28 17.26 -24.66
CA PRO A 110 -7.51 16.66 -23.33
C PRO A 110 -8.90 16.03 -23.30
N THR A 111 -8.97 14.71 -23.44
CA THR A 111 -10.23 13.96 -23.48
C THR A 111 -10.67 13.43 -22.12
N ASP A 112 -9.72 13.20 -21.21
CA ASP A 112 -9.98 12.49 -19.96
C ASP A 112 -9.49 13.28 -18.74
N ASP A 113 -10.45 13.91 -18.07
CA ASP A 113 -10.23 14.62 -16.79
C ASP A 113 -10.39 13.69 -15.57
N GLY A 114 -10.56 12.38 -15.81
CA GLY A 114 -11.02 11.41 -14.82
C GLY A 114 -10.48 9.98 -14.99
N PHE A 115 -10.61 9.17 -13.94
CA PHE A 115 -10.24 7.76 -13.96
C PHE A 115 -11.34 6.94 -14.62
N THR A 116 -10.98 6.02 -15.51
CA THR A 116 -11.94 5.09 -16.09
C THR A 116 -11.57 3.65 -15.81
N ILE A 117 -12.45 2.95 -15.12
CA ILE A 117 -12.36 1.50 -14.93
C ILE A 117 -13.14 0.84 -16.06
N ILE A 118 -12.52 -0.11 -16.75
CA ILE A 118 -13.11 -0.89 -17.83
C ILE A 118 -13.14 -2.34 -17.38
N ALA A 119 -14.33 -2.92 -17.35
CA ALA A 119 -14.54 -4.29 -16.90
C ALA A 119 -15.23 -5.15 -17.97
N PRO A 120 -14.88 -6.43 -18.08
CA PRO A 120 -15.63 -7.38 -18.90
C PRO A 120 -17.00 -7.64 -18.26
N GLY A 121 -18.04 -7.84 -19.08
CA GLY A 121 -19.36 -8.20 -18.58
C GLY A 121 -20.31 -8.74 -19.63
N ARG A 122 -21.56 -9.03 -19.22
CA ARG A 122 -22.60 -9.62 -20.07
C ARG A 122 -23.25 -8.62 -21.04
N GLU A 123 -23.20 -7.35 -20.70
CA GLU A 123 -23.79 -6.24 -21.46
C GLU A 123 -22.89 -5.00 -21.41
N ASP A 124 -23.07 -4.10 -22.37
CA ASP A 124 -22.40 -2.80 -22.35
C ASP A 124 -23.14 -1.86 -21.41
N LEU A 125 -22.44 -1.34 -20.40
CA LEU A 125 -23.01 -0.48 -19.38
C LEU A 125 -21.97 0.56 -18.97
N ASP A 126 -22.39 1.82 -18.89
CA ASP A 126 -21.60 2.91 -18.30
C ASP A 126 -22.23 3.31 -16.97
N GLN A 127 -21.39 3.47 -15.94
CA GLN A 127 -21.80 3.93 -14.62
C GLN A 127 -20.91 5.07 -14.15
N ASP A 128 -21.51 5.99 -13.41
CA ASP A 128 -20.80 7.09 -12.77
C ASP A 128 -20.06 6.62 -11.51
N GLY A 129 -19.14 7.46 -11.04
CA GLY A 129 -18.33 7.14 -9.87
C GLY A 129 -19.13 6.97 -8.58
N PRO A 130 -20.19 7.75 -8.29
CA PRO A 130 -21.04 7.50 -7.14
C PRO A 130 -21.68 6.11 -7.14
N ALA A 131 -22.17 5.61 -8.28
CA ALA A 131 -22.70 4.25 -8.39
C ALA A 131 -21.61 3.19 -8.20
N LEU A 132 -20.46 3.36 -8.85
CA LEU A 132 -19.29 2.47 -8.71
C LEU A 132 -18.82 2.34 -7.25
N VAL A 133 -18.64 3.48 -6.59
CA VAL A 133 -18.17 3.57 -5.19
C VAL A 133 -19.28 3.17 -4.20
N GLY A 134 -20.53 3.19 -4.67
CA GLY A 134 -21.73 2.69 -4.02
C GLY A 134 -21.81 1.17 -3.92
N ASP A 135 -21.22 0.45 -4.87
CA ASP A 135 -21.24 -1.01 -4.95
C ASP A 135 -20.01 -1.62 -4.25
N PRO A 136 -20.15 -2.20 -3.04
CA PRO A 136 -19.03 -2.78 -2.30
C PRO A 136 -18.45 -4.03 -2.99
N ASP A 137 -19.21 -4.69 -3.87
CA ASP A 137 -18.74 -5.90 -4.56
C ASP A 137 -17.73 -5.60 -5.67
N LEU A 138 -17.64 -4.36 -6.14
CA LEU A 138 -16.65 -3.93 -7.12
C LEU A 138 -15.27 -3.63 -6.51
N GLY A 139 -15.20 -3.37 -5.19
CA GLY A 139 -13.95 -3.14 -4.47
C GLY A 139 -13.33 -1.74 -4.66
N PHE A 140 -14.14 -0.74 -5.03
CA PHE A 140 -13.70 0.66 -5.19
C PHE A 140 -14.26 1.61 -4.12
N SER A 141 -14.87 1.08 -3.06
CA SER A 141 -15.45 1.87 -1.97
C SER A 141 -14.43 2.75 -1.24
N GLY A 142 -13.15 2.35 -1.23
CA GLY A 142 -12.06 3.12 -0.62
C GLY A 142 -11.80 4.49 -1.22
N LEU A 143 -12.22 4.69 -2.49
CA LEU A 143 -12.09 6.00 -3.14
C LEU A 143 -12.87 7.12 -2.44
N ARG A 144 -13.83 6.77 -1.56
CA ARG A 144 -14.60 7.74 -0.75
C ARG A 144 -13.72 8.68 0.07
N VAL A 145 -12.56 8.19 0.54
CA VAL A 145 -11.65 8.96 1.41
C VAL A 145 -11.07 10.17 0.69
N TYR A 146 -10.95 10.13 -0.63
CA TYR A 146 -10.40 11.22 -1.45
C TYR A 146 -11.45 12.28 -1.84
N GLY A 147 -12.69 12.12 -1.40
CA GLY A 147 -13.74 13.13 -1.52
C GLY A 147 -14.48 13.16 -2.86
N PRO A 148 -15.53 14.00 -2.95
CA PRO A 148 -16.48 13.98 -4.06
C PRO A 148 -15.89 14.42 -5.40
N ALA A 149 -14.84 15.25 -5.41
CA ALA A 149 -14.20 15.72 -6.64
C ALA A 149 -13.60 14.58 -7.47
N LEU A 150 -12.95 13.60 -6.80
CA LEU A 150 -12.45 12.40 -7.46
C LEU A 150 -13.59 11.50 -7.92
N ILE A 151 -14.58 11.27 -7.05
CA ILE A 151 -15.69 10.36 -7.32
C ILE A 151 -16.47 10.81 -8.56
N GLN A 152 -16.76 12.11 -8.69
CA GLN A 152 -17.46 12.66 -9.86
C GLN A 152 -16.65 12.53 -11.17
N ARG A 153 -15.33 12.42 -11.06
CA ARG A 153 -14.40 12.23 -12.18
C ARG A 153 -13.93 10.77 -12.29
N THR A 154 -14.66 9.83 -11.71
CA THR A 154 -14.41 8.39 -11.89
C THR A 154 -15.58 7.77 -12.61
N GLN A 155 -15.34 6.85 -13.53
CA GLN A 155 -16.40 6.15 -14.26
C GLN A 155 -16.07 4.68 -14.44
N LEU A 156 -17.11 3.86 -14.58
CA LEU A 156 -17.02 2.44 -14.90
C LEU A 156 -17.64 2.19 -16.28
N LYS A 157 -16.93 1.46 -17.13
CA LYS A 157 -17.36 1.00 -18.44
C LYS A 157 -17.33 -0.53 -18.46
N VAL A 158 -18.49 -1.16 -18.30
CA VAL A 158 -18.65 -2.61 -18.50
C VAL A 158 -18.86 -2.87 -19.99
N ARG A 159 -18.15 -3.84 -20.56
CA ARG A 159 -18.20 -4.12 -21.99
C ARG A 159 -18.38 -5.61 -22.27
N LYS A 160 -19.35 -5.91 -23.14
CA LYS A 160 -19.63 -7.25 -23.66
C LYS A 160 -18.61 -7.66 -24.71
N GLY A 161 -18.31 -8.97 -24.73
CA GLY A 161 -17.52 -9.59 -25.80
C GLY A 161 -16.01 -9.36 -25.68
N ILE A 162 -15.55 -8.74 -24.58
CA ILE A 162 -14.14 -8.68 -24.24
C ILE A 162 -13.73 -10.01 -23.61
N GLN A 163 -12.77 -10.69 -24.24
CA GLN A 163 -12.14 -11.90 -23.69
C GLN A 163 -11.02 -11.52 -22.72
N ALA A 164 -11.38 -10.87 -21.60
CA ALA A 164 -10.46 -10.55 -20.52
C ALA A 164 -11.02 -11.04 -19.20
N ASN A 165 -10.17 -11.57 -18.34
CA ASN A 165 -10.47 -11.95 -16.96
C ASN A 165 -9.88 -10.93 -15.96
N PHE A 166 -9.62 -9.71 -16.42
CA PHE A 166 -9.09 -8.59 -15.65
C PHE A 166 -9.77 -7.28 -16.07
N MET A 167 -9.65 -6.25 -15.24
CA MET A 167 -10.07 -4.87 -15.53
C MET A 167 -8.89 -4.03 -16.02
N LEU A 168 -9.19 -2.96 -16.74
CA LEU A 168 -8.22 -1.93 -17.11
C LEU A 168 -8.61 -0.64 -16.40
N VAL A 169 -7.65 0.06 -15.81
CA VAL A 169 -7.86 1.37 -15.21
C VAL A 169 -7.03 2.38 -15.99
N ASP A 170 -7.71 3.24 -16.75
CA ASP A 170 -7.09 4.37 -17.44
C ASP A 170 -7.02 5.57 -16.49
N SER A 171 -5.82 6.11 -16.30
CA SER A 171 -5.63 7.35 -15.55
C SER A 171 -5.80 8.58 -16.44
N PRO A 172 -6.20 9.73 -15.87
CA PRO A 172 -5.99 11.01 -16.53
C PRO A 172 -4.53 11.19 -16.96
N GLY A 173 -4.29 11.94 -18.02
CA GLY A 173 -2.94 12.29 -18.45
C GLY A 173 -2.20 13.13 -17.41
N MET A 174 -0.91 12.82 -17.18
CA MET A 174 -0.05 13.71 -16.39
C MET A 174 0.31 14.95 -17.21
N ILE A 175 0.27 16.11 -16.56
CA ILE A 175 0.54 17.43 -17.13
C ILE A 175 1.63 18.13 -16.32
N ASP A 176 2.45 18.94 -16.99
CA ASP A 176 3.32 19.88 -16.29
C ASP A 176 2.50 21.11 -15.90
N SER A 177 2.23 21.26 -14.60
CA SER A 177 1.78 22.54 -14.06
C SER A 177 2.97 23.52 -14.12
N PRO A 178 2.87 24.68 -14.79
CA PRO A 178 4.00 25.58 -14.98
C PRO A 178 4.57 26.21 -13.70
N HIS A 179 4.07 25.89 -12.50
CA HIS A 179 4.46 26.53 -11.24
C HIS A 179 4.73 25.50 -10.12
N SER A 180 5.92 24.93 -10.11
CA SER A 180 6.55 24.33 -8.91
C SER A 180 8.05 24.19 -9.16
N PRO A 181 8.91 25.09 -8.66
CA PRO A 181 10.33 24.80 -8.67
C PRO A 181 10.59 23.54 -7.83
N PRO A 182 11.55 22.68 -8.22
CA PRO A 182 11.88 21.51 -7.42
C PRO A 182 12.36 21.98 -6.04
N HIS A 183 11.75 21.46 -4.98
CA HIS A 183 12.25 21.61 -3.61
C HIS A 183 13.66 21.02 -3.54
N GLN A 184 14.68 21.85 -3.73
CA GLN A 184 16.03 21.55 -3.27
C GLN A 184 15.98 21.55 -1.74
N SER A 185 16.26 20.41 -1.14
CA SER A 185 16.58 20.25 0.27
C SER A 185 17.82 21.07 0.60
N GLN A 186 17.64 22.32 1.03
CA GLN A 186 18.72 23.14 1.56
C GLN A 186 19.13 22.59 2.94
N PHE A 187 20.28 21.92 2.97
CA PHE A 187 21.06 21.72 4.19
C PHE A 187 21.54 23.10 4.69
N ASN A 188 20.96 23.57 5.79
CA ASN A 188 21.29 24.87 6.37
C ASN A 188 22.52 24.71 7.29
N TYR A 189 23.68 25.22 6.87
CA TYR A 189 24.82 25.45 7.77
C TYR A 189 24.52 26.67 8.64
N GLY A 190 24.41 26.47 9.95
CA GLY A 190 24.13 27.53 10.92
C GLY A 190 25.30 28.50 11.10
N GLY A 191 25.01 29.80 10.99
CA GLY A 191 25.82 30.89 11.52
C GLY A 191 25.09 31.60 12.67
N PRO A 192 25.78 32.05 13.74
CA PRO A 192 25.12 32.56 14.94
C PRO A 192 24.91 34.06 14.84
N SER A 193 23.68 34.54 15.00
CA SER A 193 23.30 35.80 15.69
C SER A 193 21.88 36.24 15.29
N GLY A 194 21.01 36.46 16.27
CA GLY A 194 19.74 37.16 16.05
C GLY A 194 18.64 36.74 17.03
N ARG A 195 18.36 37.61 18.01
CA ARG A 195 17.31 37.48 19.03
C ARG A 195 15.91 37.28 18.42
N LEU A 196 15.10 36.41 19.02
CA LEU A 196 13.68 36.23 18.67
C LEU A 196 12.77 36.56 19.85
N SER A 197 11.79 37.41 19.60
CA SER A 197 10.64 37.72 20.45
C SER A 197 9.53 36.67 20.24
N PRO A 198 8.68 36.35 21.25
CA PRO A 198 7.66 35.33 21.10
C PRO A 198 6.31 35.96 20.74
N GLN A 199 5.80 35.75 19.52
CA GLN A 199 4.35 35.81 19.25
C GLN A 199 3.97 35.20 17.90
N GLN A 200 2.82 34.51 17.91
CA GLN A 200 2.07 33.88 16.81
C GLN A 200 2.43 32.43 16.43
N GLN A 201 1.99 31.50 17.29
CA GLN A 201 1.54 30.19 16.84
C GLN A 201 0.23 30.36 16.03
N LYS A 202 0.34 30.31 14.71
CA LYS A 202 -0.74 29.85 13.84
C LYS A 202 -0.34 28.48 13.29
N SER A 203 -1.26 27.54 13.40
CA SER A 203 -1.17 26.19 12.87
C SER A 203 -0.87 26.20 11.37
N ASN A 204 0.36 25.89 10.99
CA ASN A 204 0.71 25.58 9.61
C ASN A 204 0.19 24.18 9.26
N SER A 205 -1.09 24.13 8.87
CA SER A 205 -1.60 23.09 7.99
C SER A 205 -0.78 23.14 6.70
N PHE A 206 0.09 22.15 6.46
CA PHE A 206 0.72 21.92 5.16
C PHE A 206 -0.39 21.60 4.12
N LYS A 207 -0.95 22.64 3.51
CA LYS A 207 -1.72 22.54 2.27
C LYS A 207 -0.76 22.77 1.10
N GLY A 208 -0.09 21.72 0.67
CA GLY A 208 0.35 21.65 -0.72
C GLY A 208 -0.88 21.29 -1.54
N GLN A 209 -1.61 22.28 -2.05
CA GLN A 209 -2.70 22.03 -2.99
C GLN A 209 -2.07 21.74 -4.35
N ASP A 210 -2.04 20.47 -4.76
CA ASP A 210 -1.90 20.15 -6.18
C ASP A 210 -3.16 20.63 -6.93
N SER A 211 -2.89 21.28 -8.05
CA SER A 211 -3.74 22.12 -8.89
C SER A 211 -4.90 21.42 -9.62
N ASP A 212 -5.94 22.19 -9.95
CA ASP A 212 -6.99 22.01 -10.99
C ASP A 212 -7.94 20.79 -10.93
N ARG A 213 -7.49 19.66 -10.36
CA ARG A 213 -8.27 18.40 -10.33
C ARG A 213 -9.26 18.34 -9.16
N GLY A 214 -9.00 19.08 -8.07
CA GLY A 214 -9.82 19.08 -6.86
C GLY A 214 -9.58 17.90 -5.90
N TYR A 215 -8.54 17.11 -6.14
CA TYR A 215 -8.09 15.99 -5.29
C TYR A 215 -6.58 15.78 -5.43
N GLU A 216 -5.96 15.17 -4.42
CA GLU A 216 -4.51 14.89 -4.40
C GLU A 216 -4.18 13.71 -5.34
N PHE A 217 -3.83 14.02 -6.60
CA PHE A 217 -3.58 13.01 -7.63
C PHE A 217 -2.52 11.97 -7.24
N PRO A 218 -1.36 12.32 -6.65
CA PRO A 218 -0.36 11.32 -6.24
C PRO A 218 -0.89 10.29 -5.22
N GLU A 219 -1.75 10.71 -4.29
CA GLU A 219 -2.33 9.82 -3.27
C GLU A 219 -3.36 8.85 -3.88
N VAL A 220 -4.14 9.31 -4.85
CA VAL A 220 -5.08 8.46 -5.59
C VAL A 220 -4.33 7.47 -6.47
N VAL A 221 -3.26 7.91 -7.15
CA VAL A 221 -2.38 7.02 -7.92
C VAL A 221 -1.76 5.96 -7.02
N ARG A 222 -1.32 6.32 -5.81
CA ARG A 222 -0.82 5.37 -4.81
C ARG A 222 -1.89 4.32 -4.48
N TRP A 223 -3.13 4.74 -4.22
CA TRP A 223 -4.24 3.85 -3.88
C TRP A 223 -4.52 2.80 -4.96
N TYR A 224 -4.58 3.23 -6.23
CA TYR A 224 -4.74 2.32 -7.37
C TYR A 224 -3.52 1.43 -7.53
N ALA A 225 -2.31 2.00 -7.46
CA ALA A 225 -1.08 1.25 -7.67
C ALA A 225 -0.89 0.15 -6.62
N GLU A 226 -1.24 0.38 -5.35
CA GLU A 226 -1.18 -0.66 -4.30
C GLU A 226 -2.05 -1.87 -4.62
N ARG A 227 -3.22 -1.65 -5.24
CA ARG A 227 -4.20 -2.70 -5.58
C ARG A 227 -4.03 -3.27 -6.99
N ALA A 228 -3.30 -2.58 -7.86
CA ALA A 228 -3.07 -3.00 -9.24
C ALA A 228 -2.18 -4.25 -9.28
N ASP A 229 -2.44 -5.10 -10.26
CA ASP A 229 -1.68 -6.33 -10.47
C ASP A 229 -0.53 -6.14 -11.46
N VAL A 230 -0.73 -5.21 -12.39
CA VAL A 230 0.26 -4.72 -13.36
C VAL A 230 0.11 -3.22 -13.45
N ILE A 231 1.23 -2.49 -13.45
CA ILE A 231 1.27 -1.05 -13.65
C ILE A 231 2.04 -0.78 -14.94
N LEU A 232 1.39 -0.14 -15.91
CA LEU A 232 2.04 0.30 -17.14
C LEU A 232 2.25 1.81 -17.08
N LEU A 233 3.50 2.27 -17.16
CA LEU A 233 3.83 3.69 -17.21
C LEU A 233 4.29 4.07 -18.62
N PHE A 234 3.42 4.81 -19.33
CA PHE A 234 3.62 5.23 -20.71
C PHE A 234 4.37 6.56 -20.83
N PHE A 235 5.36 6.57 -21.71
CA PHE A 235 6.13 7.73 -22.12
C PHE A 235 5.92 8.01 -23.61
N ASP A 236 5.92 9.29 -23.94
CA ASP A 236 5.87 9.79 -25.31
C ASP A 236 7.29 10.25 -25.73
N PRO A 237 7.83 9.77 -26.85
CA PRO A 237 9.16 10.12 -27.33
C PRO A 237 9.33 11.59 -27.71
N ASP A 238 8.27 12.27 -28.13
CA ASP A 238 8.30 13.71 -28.44
C ASP A 238 8.39 14.56 -27.17
N LYS A 239 7.98 13.99 -26.04
CA LYS A 239 8.07 14.57 -24.71
C LYS A 239 8.84 13.60 -23.78
N PRO A 240 10.13 13.31 -24.08
CA PRO A 240 10.90 12.32 -23.34
C PRO A 240 11.28 12.79 -21.93
N GLY A 241 10.95 14.05 -21.60
CA GLY A 241 11.02 14.58 -20.25
C GLY A 241 9.97 13.94 -19.34
N THR A 242 10.40 13.51 -18.16
CA THR A 242 9.49 13.21 -17.06
C THR A 242 8.90 14.54 -16.56
N THR A 243 7.60 14.73 -16.71
CA THR A 243 6.91 15.90 -16.12
C THR A 243 7.17 15.96 -14.61
N GLY A 244 7.05 17.14 -13.99
CA GLY A 244 7.16 17.27 -12.53
C GLY A 244 6.18 16.33 -11.80
N GLU A 245 4.98 16.17 -12.35
CA GLU A 245 3.95 15.23 -11.87
C GLU A 245 4.40 13.76 -12.03
N THR A 246 5.01 13.39 -13.17
CA THR A 246 5.58 12.04 -13.38
C THR A 246 6.68 11.72 -12.37
N LEU A 247 7.58 12.68 -12.13
CA LEU A 247 8.64 12.54 -11.12
C LEU A 247 8.06 12.35 -9.73
N SER A 248 7.04 13.14 -9.37
CA SER A 248 6.32 13.02 -8.09
C SER A 248 5.69 11.63 -7.94
N ILE A 249 5.04 11.12 -8.98
CA ILE A 249 4.42 9.78 -8.97
C ILE A 249 5.46 8.67 -8.83
N LEU A 250 6.56 8.73 -9.56
CA LEU A 250 7.63 7.74 -9.45
C LEU A 250 8.34 7.77 -8.08
N THR A 251 8.58 8.97 -7.52
CA THR A 251 9.29 9.15 -6.24
C THR A 251 8.42 9.00 -4.98
N ARG A 252 7.09 9.09 -5.11
CA ARG A 252 6.17 9.05 -3.96
C ARG A 252 5.15 7.92 -4.09
N SER A 253 4.40 7.89 -5.19
CA SER A 253 3.27 6.98 -5.35
C SER A 253 3.71 5.56 -5.69
N LEU A 254 4.70 5.39 -6.57
CA LEU A 254 5.10 4.08 -7.10
C LEU A 254 6.24 3.40 -6.32
N VAL A 255 6.74 4.03 -5.26
CA VAL A 255 7.84 3.49 -4.44
C VAL A 255 7.47 2.12 -3.86
N GLY A 256 8.38 1.15 -4.03
CA GLY A 256 8.23 -0.22 -3.55
C GLY A 256 7.31 -1.09 -4.42
N MET A 257 6.85 -0.59 -5.57
CA MET A 257 6.02 -1.33 -6.53
C MET A 257 6.76 -1.65 -7.83
N ASP A 258 8.10 -1.65 -7.79
CA ASP A 258 8.98 -1.89 -8.92
C ASP A 258 8.75 -3.27 -9.57
N HIS A 259 8.41 -4.28 -8.76
CA HIS A 259 8.17 -5.66 -9.21
C HIS A 259 6.96 -5.84 -10.13
N LYS A 260 6.06 -4.86 -10.19
CA LYS A 260 4.86 -4.86 -11.04
C LYS A 260 4.78 -3.63 -11.95
N LEU A 261 5.84 -2.83 -12.01
CA LEU A 261 5.94 -1.62 -12.84
C LEU A 261 6.65 -1.94 -14.15
N HIS A 262 5.98 -1.69 -15.27
CA HIS A 262 6.54 -1.82 -16.62
C HIS A 262 6.58 -0.45 -17.30
N LEU A 263 7.77 -0.04 -17.74
CA LEU A 263 8.00 1.23 -18.40
C LEU A 263 7.83 1.06 -19.90
N VAL A 264 6.99 1.87 -20.53
CA VAL A 264 6.64 1.74 -21.95
C VAL A 264 6.95 3.04 -22.68
N LEU A 265 7.90 3.02 -23.61
CA LEU A 265 8.12 4.10 -24.58
C LEU A 265 7.32 3.78 -25.84
N ASN A 266 6.17 4.44 -25.97
CA ASN A 266 5.27 4.24 -27.10
C ASN A 266 5.65 5.13 -28.29
N LYS A 267 4.95 4.99 -29.43
CA LYS A 267 5.08 5.84 -30.62
C LYS A 267 6.49 5.90 -31.24
N VAL A 268 7.31 4.88 -31.03
CA VAL A 268 8.70 4.85 -31.54
C VAL A 268 8.76 4.89 -33.07
N ASP A 269 7.67 4.49 -33.74
CA ASP A 269 7.47 4.58 -35.18
C ASP A 269 7.49 6.01 -35.73
N GLN A 270 7.28 7.03 -34.88
CA GLN A 270 7.35 8.44 -35.31
C GLN A 270 8.78 8.88 -35.67
N PHE A 271 9.80 8.16 -35.16
CA PHE A 271 11.19 8.46 -35.50
C PHE A 271 11.55 7.93 -36.89
N ARG A 272 11.93 8.86 -37.78
CA ARG A 272 12.50 8.51 -39.09
C ARG A 272 13.97 8.11 -38.99
N LYS A 273 14.69 8.66 -38.02
CA LYS A 273 16.14 8.48 -37.88
C LYS A 273 16.47 7.86 -36.53
N ILE A 274 17.37 6.88 -36.54
CA ILE A 274 17.81 6.16 -35.34
C ILE A 274 18.44 7.08 -34.28
N HIS A 275 19.09 8.18 -34.69
CA HIS A 275 19.72 9.10 -33.75
C HIS A 275 18.71 9.89 -32.92
N ASP A 276 17.57 10.26 -33.51
CA ASP A 276 16.51 10.99 -32.80
C ASP A 276 15.88 10.08 -31.75
N PHE A 277 15.64 8.82 -32.12
CA PHE A 277 15.23 7.77 -31.18
C PHE A 277 16.24 7.57 -30.06
N ALA A 278 17.53 7.38 -30.39
CA ALA A 278 18.58 7.16 -29.39
C ALA A 278 18.71 8.35 -28.43
N ARG A 279 18.53 9.57 -28.91
CA ARG A 279 18.52 10.79 -28.09
C ARG A 279 17.34 10.82 -27.14
N ALA A 280 16.13 10.52 -27.62
CA ALA A 280 14.92 10.50 -26.78
C ALA A 280 14.98 9.38 -25.73
N TYR A 281 15.37 8.17 -26.14
CA TYR A 281 15.56 7.02 -25.25
C TYR A 281 16.64 7.29 -24.19
N GLY A 282 17.78 7.86 -24.60
CA GLY A 282 18.85 8.25 -23.67
C GLY A 282 18.42 9.32 -22.67
N SER A 283 17.65 10.31 -23.11
CA SER A 283 17.06 11.34 -22.23
C SER A 283 16.11 10.73 -21.19
N LEU A 284 15.24 9.80 -21.61
CA LEU A 284 14.35 9.09 -20.71
C LEU A 284 15.14 8.28 -19.67
N CYS A 285 16.16 7.52 -20.10
CA CYS A 285 17.01 6.75 -19.20
C CYS A 285 17.69 7.65 -18.15
N TRP A 286 18.23 8.79 -18.57
CA TRP A 286 18.87 9.74 -17.65
C TRP A 286 17.89 10.38 -16.66
N ASN A 287 16.66 10.67 -17.09
CA ASN A 287 15.63 11.18 -16.19
C ASN A 287 15.22 10.12 -15.15
N LEU A 288 15.02 8.88 -15.59
CA LEU A 288 14.63 7.78 -14.71
C LEU A 288 15.75 7.38 -13.73
N SER A 289 17.03 7.43 -14.15
CA SER A 289 18.16 7.08 -13.28
C SER A 289 18.34 8.02 -12.08
N LYS A 290 17.68 9.19 -12.09
CA LYS A 290 17.66 10.11 -10.94
C LYS A 290 16.62 9.74 -9.90
N VAL A 291 15.63 8.95 -10.29
CA VAL A 291 14.41 8.69 -9.52
C VAL A 291 14.33 7.26 -9.06
N ILE A 292 14.66 6.33 -9.95
CA ILE A 292 14.65 4.90 -9.67
C ILE A 292 15.97 4.56 -8.98
N PRO A 293 15.97 4.19 -7.69
CA PRO A 293 17.18 3.95 -6.90
C PRO A 293 17.78 2.56 -7.19
N LEU A 294 17.70 2.10 -8.44
CA LEU A 294 18.23 0.82 -8.87
C LEU A 294 19.57 1.04 -9.55
N LYS A 295 20.51 0.12 -9.30
CA LYS A 295 21.81 0.12 -9.98
C LYS A 295 21.62 0.02 -11.50
N ASP A 296 20.68 -0.82 -11.92
CA ASP A 296 20.33 -1.04 -13.31
C ASP A 296 18.87 -0.62 -13.54
N LEU A 297 18.64 0.14 -14.61
CA LEU A 297 17.29 0.60 -14.95
C LEU A 297 16.43 -0.59 -15.40
N PRO A 298 15.16 -0.68 -14.95
CA PRO A 298 14.25 -1.71 -15.44
C PRO A 298 14.04 -1.57 -16.95
N ARG A 299 13.71 -2.69 -17.60
CA ARG A 299 13.52 -2.74 -19.04
C ARG A 299 12.43 -1.75 -19.47
N ILE A 300 12.76 -0.91 -20.47
CA ILE A 300 11.81 -0.02 -21.13
C ILE A 300 11.35 -0.72 -22.41
N TYR A 301 10.05 -1.00 -22.52
CA TYR A 301 9.45 -1.57 -23.71
C TYR A 301 9.30 -0.47 -24.77
N THR A 302 10.01 -0.60 -25.88
CA THR A 302 9.89 0.30 -27.03
C THR A 302 8.87 -0.28 -28.00
N MET A 303 7.74 0.40 -28.18
CA MET A 303 6.66 -0.10 -29.02
C MET A 303 5.96 1.04 -29.78
N CYS A 304 5.06 0.66 -30.67
CA CYS A 304 4.10 1.55 -31.31
C CYS A 304 2.71 0.91 -31.27
N ILE A 305 1.63 1.66 -31.44
CA ILE A 305 0.29 1.08 -31.62
C ILE A 305 -0.07 1.21 -33.10
N PRO A 306 -0.44 0.12 -33.78
CA PRO A 306 -0.77 0.21 -35.20
C PRO A 306 -2.04 1.06 -35.39
N THR A 307 -1.92 2.10 -36.22
CA THR A 307 -3.04 2.91 -36.72
C THR A 307 -3.19 2.70 -38.22
N LYS A 308 -4.37 3.04 -38.78
CA LYS A 308 -4.58 2.98 -40.24
C LYS A 308 -3.60 3.88 -40.99
N ASP A 309 -3.17 4.99 -40.38
CA ASP A 309 -2.21 5.95 -40.96
C ASP A 309 -0.76 5.44 -40.92
N ASN A 310 -0.39 4.71 -39.85
CA ASN A 310 0.96 4.14 -39.69
C ASN A 310 1.26 3.03 -40.70
N GLN A 311 0.24 2.35 -41.22
CA GLN A 311 0.42 1.32 -42.27
C GLN A 311 0.90 1.91 -43.60
N MET A 312 0.65 3.19 -43.90
CA MET A 312 1.16 3.86 -45.10
C MET A 312 2.57 4.46 -44.91
N GLN A 313 2.93 4.87 -43.68
CA GLN A 313 4.25 5.45 -43.37
C GLN A 313 5.34 4.38 -43.11
N ALA A 314 4.94 3.13 -42.86
CA ALA A 314 5.82 1.99 -42.59
C ALA A 314 6.75 1.61 -43.77
N ALA A 315 6.52 2.13 -44.98
CA ALA A 315 7.27 1.77 -46.18
C ALA A 315 8.66 2.46 -46.31
N GLU A 316 8.95 3.53 -45.56
CA GLU A 316 10.17 4.35 -45.74
C GLU A 316 11.03 4.53 -44.47
N GLY A 317 10.66 3.87 -43.35
CA GLY A 317 11.32 4.04 -42.03
C GLY A 317 12.27 2.90 -41.61
N LEU A 318 12.48 2.77 -40.29
CA LEU A 318 13.25 1.71 -39.61
C LEU A 318 12.64 0.29 -39.79
N GLY A 319 12.40 -0.16 -41.03
CA GLY A 319 11.55 -1.31 -41.36
C GLY A 319 11.97 -2.65 -40.74
N ALA A 320 13.25 -2.86 -40.42
CA ALA A 320 13.70 -4.02 -39.65
C ALA A 320 13.32 -3.91 -38.15
N SER A 321 13.36 -2.70 -37.59
CA SER A 321 13.00 -2.40 -36.20
C SER A 321 11.51 -2.55 -35.93
N MET A 322 10.64 -2.51 -36.96
CA MET A 322 9.19 -2.62 -36.75
C MET A 322 8.76 -3.98 -36.20
N LYS A 323 9.40 -5.07 -36.67
CA LYS A 323 9.15 -6.41 -36.11
C LYS A 323 9.55 -6.49 -34.64
N ASP A 324 10.63 -5.80 -34.27
CA ASP A 324 11.07 -5.74 -32.87
C ASP A 324 10.09 -4.90 -32.02
N LEU A 325 9.57 -3.78 -32.55
CA LEU A 325 8.54 -2.98 -31.87
C LEU A 325 7.24 -3.77 -31.68
N ASP A 326 6.85 -4.57 -32.68
CA ASP A 326 5.71 -5.47 -32.60
C ASP A 326 5.94 -6.56 -31.54
N ALA A 327 7.13 -7.17 -31.52
CA ALA A 327 7.49 -8.16 -30.50
C ALA A 327 7.47 -7.56 -29.10
N MET A 328 8.01 -6.35 -28.90
CA MET A 328 7.95 -5.65 -27.60
C MET A 328 6.50 -5.35 -27.19
N ARG A 329 5.63 -5.00 -28.13
CA ARG A 329 4.21 -4.79 -27.85
C ARG A 329 3.54 -6.09 -27.38
N GLU A 330 3.79 -7.20 -28.07
CA GLU A 330 3.24 -8.50 -27.70
C GLU A 330 3.77 -8.97 -26.34
N GLU A 331 5.01 -8.63 -25.99
CA GLU A 331 5.50 -8.82 -24.61
C GLU A 331 4.68 -8.01 -23.60
N VAL A 332 4.42 -6.72 -23.84
CA VAL A 332 3.56 -5.90 -22.95
C VAL A 332 2.14 -6.48 -22.85
N VAL A 333 1.56 -6.95 -23.96
CA VAL A 333 0.24 -7.61 -23.97
C VAL A 333 0.27 -8.90 -23.13
N SER A 334 1.32 -9.71 -23.26
CA SER A 334 1.50 -10.93 -22.44
C SER A 334 1.60 -10.60 -20.95
N GLU A 335 2.30 -9.52 -20.59
CA GLU A 335 2.40 -9.04 -19.21
C GLU A 335 1.06 -8.59 -18.63
N VAL A 336 0.20 -7.96 -19.46
CA VAL A 336 -1.17 -7.61 -19.09
C VAL A 336 -2.05 -8.85 -18.90
N GLN A 337 -1.94 -9.84 -19.79
CA GLN A 337 -2.70 -11.09 -19.71
C GLN A 337 -2.36 -11.91 -18.45
N ARG A 338 -1.14 -11.75 -17.90
CA ARG A 338 -0.70 -12.36 -16.64
C ARG A 338 -1.27 -11.71 -15.38
N ALA A 339 -2.08 -10.65 -15.48
CA ALA A 339 -2.64 -9.96 -14.31
C ALA A 339 -3.33 -10.89 -13.28
N PRO A 340 -4.08 -11.94 -13.66
CA PRO A 340 -4.65 -12.90 -12.71
C PRO A 340 -3.61 -13.72 -11.93
N GLU A 341 -2.57 -14.19 -12.61
CA GLU A 341 -1.46 -14.91 -11.97
C GLU A 341 -0.71 -13.97 -11.03
N ARG A 342 -0.44 -12.75 -11.50
CA ARG A 342 0.21 -11.67 -10.73
C ARG A 342 -0.56 -11.30 -9.47
N ARG A 343 -1.90 -11.34 -9.49
CA ARG A 343 -2.72 -11.06 -8.29
C ARG A 343 -2.31 -11.95 -7.13
N VAL A 344 -2.15 -13.25 -7.38
CA VAL A 344 -1.81 -14.19 -6.31
C VAL A 344 -0.38 -13.99 -5.83
N ASP A 345 0.57 -13.79 -6.73
CA ASP A 345 1.97 -13.49 -6.37
C ASP A 345 2.10 -12.20 -5.56
N ASN A 346 1.36 -11.15 -5.94
CA ASN A 346 1.33 -9.87 -5.23
C ASN A 346 0.70 -10.03 -3.85
N LEU A 347 -0.38 -10.81 -3.72
CA LEU A 347 -1.00 -11.10 -2.42
C LEU A 347 -0.05 -11.87 -1.49
N ILE A 348 0.66 -12.86 -2.01
CA ILE A 348 1.65 -13.61 -1.23
C ILE A 348 2.83 -12.71 -0.83
N THR A 349 3.27 -11.83 -1.71
CA THR A 349 4.34 -10.86 -1.42
C THR A 349 3.92 -9.86 -0.35
N ASN A 350 2.70 -9.31 -0.45
CA ASN A 350 2.13 -8.44 0.58
C ASN A 350 1.97 -9.17 1.91
N LEU A 351 1.55 -10.43 1.91
CA LEU A 351 1.47 -11.27 3.11
C LEU A 351 2.86 -11.47 3.73
N TYR A 352 3.89 -11.71 2.92
CA TYR A 352 5.27 -11.85 3.39
C TYR A 352 5.79 -10.59 4.06
N ASP A 353 5.67 -9.44 3.40
CA ASP A 353 6.15 -8.18 3.94
C ASP A 353 5.36 -7.78 5.20
N SER A 354 4.04 -7.96 5.20
CA SER A 354 3.19 -7.69 6.36
C SER A 354 3.54 -8.59 7.54
N SER A 355 3.75 -9.88 7.29
CA SER A 355 4.14 -10.84 8.34
C SER A 355 5.51 -10.51 8.94
N ARG A 356 6.48 -10.15 8.11
CA ARG A 356 7.84 -9.74 8.56
C ARG A 356 7.82 -8.44 9.35
N LEU A 357 7.07 -7.44 8.87
CA LEU A 357 6.92 -6.15 9.52
C LEU A 357 6.25 -6.30 10.90
N LEU A 358 5.14 -7.04 10.95
CA LEU A 358 4.42 -7.31 12.19
C LEU A 358 5.24 -8.16 13.16
N LYS A 359 6.00 -9.15 12.67
CA LYS A 359 6.91 -9.95 13.49
C LYS A 359 7.97 -9.09 14.17
N MET A 360 8.64 -8.22 13.42
CA MET A 360 9.65 -7.33 14.01
C MET A 360 9.03 -6.41 15.07
N HIS A 361 7.88 -5.82 14.77
CA HIS A 361 7.13 -5.03 15.74
C HIS A 361 6.81 -5.84 17.00
N ALA A 362 6.25 -7.03 16.85
CA ALA A 362 5.86 -7.92 17.94
C ALA A 362 7.04 -8.34 18.83
N GLU A 363 8.18 -8.69 18.25
CA GLU A 363 9.37 -9.11 19.00
C GLU A 363 9.97 -7.96 19.79
N VAL A 364 10.16 -6.79 19.17
CA VAL A 364 10.72 -5.62 19.87
C VAL A 364 9.74 -5.09 20.92
N PHE A 365 8.43 -5.12 20.63
CA PHE A 365 7.37 -4.79 21.58
C PHE A 365 7.40 -5.70 22.81
N GLU A 366 7.51 -7.03 22.62
CA GLU A 366 7.60 -7.98 23.72
C GLU A 366 8.88 -7.80 24.54
N ASP A 367 10.02 -7.54 23.89
CA ASP A 367 11.29 -7.28 24.58
C ASP A 367 11.21 -5.99 25.41
N LEU A 368 10.57 -4.93 24.89
CA LEU A 368 10.29 -3.68 25.60
C LEU A 368 9.41 -3.91 26.84
N ARG A 369 8.28 -4.59 26.65
CA ARG A 369 7.34 -4.95 27.73
C ARG A 369 8.01 -5.81 28.79
N ALA A 370 8.81 -6.79 28.38
CA ALA A 370 9.52 -7.70 29.28
C ALA A 370 10.57 -6.95 30.12
N ARG A 371 11.33 -6.02 29.53
CA ARG A 371 12.26 -5.15 30.28
C ARG A 371 11.52 -4.39 31.39
N TYR A 372 10.44 -3.68 31.06
CA TYR A 372 9.64 -2.96 32.05
C TYR A 372 9.05 -3.88 33.14
N ALA A 373 8.43 -4.99 32.73
CA ALA A 373 7.82 -5.94 33.67
C ALA A 373 8.84 -6.56 34.63
N SER A 374 10.05 -6.87 34.14
CA SER A 374 11.12 -7.43 34.95
C SER A 374 11.61 -6.44 36.02
N GLU A 375 11.74 -5.17 35.66
CA GLU A 375 12.21 -4.13 36.57
C GLU A 375 11.11 -3.76 37.59
N LYS A 376 9.85 -3.72 37.16
CA LYS A 376 8.70 -3.60 38.06
C LYS A 376 8.66 -4.74 39.08
N TRP A 377 8.86 -5.98 38.63
CA TRP A 377 8.85 -7.14 39.52
C TRP A 377 10.00 -7.12 40.53
N ARG A 378 11.22 -6.78 40.10
CA ARG A 378 12.38 -6.59 41.00
C ARG A 378 12.10 -5.55 42.08
N ARG A 379 11.45 -4.45 41.72
CA ARG A 379 11.10 -3.36 42.66
C ARG A 379 9.96 -3.71 43.59
N SER A 380 8.95 -4.41 43.10
CA SER A 380 7.89 -4.95 43.96
C SER A 380 8.45 -5.98 44.95
N ALA A 381 9.40 -6.82 44.52
CA ALA A 381 10.08 -7.77 45.41
C ALA A 381 10.89 -7.05 46.49
N LEU A 382 11.56 -5.94 46.15
CA LEU A 382 12.28 -5.12 47.14
C LEU A 382 11.33 -4.53 48.21
N VAL A 383 10.16 -4.00 47.81
CA VAL A 383 9.14 -3.51 48.75
C VAL A 383 8.68 -4.64 49.68
N ALA A 384 8.36 -5.81 49.11
CA ALA A 384 7.93 -6.97 49.87
C ALA A 384 9.03 -7.45 50.84
N ALA A 385 10.28 -7.46 50.42
CA ALA A 385 11.41 -7.85 51.26
C ALA A 385 11.60 -6.91 52.45
N THR A 386 11.51 -5.59 52.24
CA THR A 386 11.59 -4.60 53.32
C THR A 386 10.45 -4.76 54.33
N PHE A 387 9.24 -4.99 53.84
CA PHE A 387 8.06 -5.14 54.69
C PHE A 387 8.08 -6.47 55.48
N ILE A 388 8.26 -7.58 54.78
CA ILE A 388 8.24 -8.92 55.37
C ILE A 388 9.46 -9.12 56.27
N GLY A 389 10.65 -8.73 55.81
CA GLY A 389 11.89 -8.85 56.59
C GLY A 389 11.84 -8.04 57.88
N GLY A 390 11.39 -6.78 57.81
CA GLY A 390 11.26 -5.93 59.00
C GLY A 390 10.25 -6.48 60.02
N ASN A 391 9.11 -7.00 59.57
CA ASN A 391 8.13 -7.61 60.48
C ASN A 391 8.54 -8.99 61.00
N ALA A 392 9.27 -9.79 60.21
CA ALA A 392 9.86 -11.04 60.68
C ALA A 392 10.90 -10.80 61.78
N LEU A 393 11.70 -9.73 61.66
CA LEU A 393 12.63 -9.29 62.71
C LEU A 393 11.88 -8.86 63.98
N ALA A 394 10.80 -8.08 63.84
CA ALA A 394 9.96 -7.69 64.97
C ALA A 394 9.34 -8.90 65.69
N ALA A 395 8.83 -9.88 64.94
CA ALA A 395 8.28 -11.12 65.50
C ALA A 395 9.36 -11.98 66.20
N SER A 396 10.55 -12.05 65.62
CA SER A 396 11.69 -12.77 66.21
C SER A 396 12.14 -12.11 67.52
N ALA A 397 12.15 -10.77 67.57
CA ALA A 397 12.46 -10.01 68.77
C ALA A 397 11.47 -10.36 69.90
N LEU A 398 10.16 -10.38 69.62
CA LEU A 398 9.13 -10.80 70.59
C LEU A 398 9.36 -12.23 71.09
N ALA A 399 9.64 -13.18 70.19
CA ALA A 399 9.89 -14.58 70.55
C ALA A 399 11.15 -14.76 71.43
N SER A 400 12.15 -13.88 71.27
CA SER A 400 13.37 -13.88 72.06
C SER A 400 13.26 -13.14 73.42
N GLY A 401 12.10 -12.59 73.75
CA GLY A 401 11.86 -11.91 75.04
C GLY A 401 12.17 -10.41 75.05
N VAL A 402 12.33 -9.77 73.88
CA VAL A 402 12.49 -8.32 73.77
C VAL A 402 11.17 -7.61 74.19
N PRO A 403 11.23 -6.46 74.89
CA PRO A 403 10.04 -5.69 75.26
C PRO A 403 9.14 -5.37 74.06
N ILE A 404 7.81 -5.45 74.28
CA ILE A 404 6.79 -5.24 73.23
C ILE A 404 6.95 -3.87 72.57
N GLU A 405 7.32 -2.83 73.32
CA GLU A 405 7.56 -1.48 72.79
C GLU A 405 8.67 -1.44 71.74
N ALA A 406 9.78 -2.16 71.98
CA ALA A 406 10.89 -2.23 71.04
C ALA A 406 10.55 -3.02 69.78
N ALA A 407 9.80 -4.12 69.92
CA ALA A 407 9.32 -4.89 68.77
C ALA A 407 8.25 -4.12 67.94
N ALA A 408 7.36 -3.38 68.61
CA ALA A 408 6.41 -2.48 67.95
C ALA A 408 7.13 -1.36 67.19
N GLY A 409 8.20 -0.80 67.76
CA GLY A 409 9.06 0.16 67.09
C GLY A 409 9.68 -0.38 65.79
N LEU A 410 10.15 -1.64 65.80
CA LEU A 410 10.68 -2.30 64.60
C LEU A 410 9.62 -2.50 63.50
N SER A 411 8.40 -2.90 63.89
CA SER A 411 7.29 -3.05 62.94
C SER A 411 6.91 -1.70 62.32
N VAL A 412 6.76 -0.65 63.12
CA VAL A 412 6.47 0.71 62.63
C VAL A 412 7.58 1.21 61.70
N ALA A 413 8.85 1.01 62.06
CA ALA A 413 9.98 1.36 61.21
C ALA A 413 9.96 0.62 59.87
N SER A 414 9.58 -0.67 59.86
CA SER A 414 9.45 -1.45 58.62
C SER A 414 8.37 -0.93 57.68
N VAL A 415 7.25 -0.43 58.23
CA VAL A 415 6.16 0.18 57.46
C VAL A 415 6.64 1.47 56.80
N PHE A 416 7.29 2.35 57.56
CA PHE A 416 7.85 3.59 57.02
C PHE A 416 8.95 3.33 55.98
N ALA A 417 9.84 2.38 56.22
CA ALA A 417 10.86 1.98 55.26
C ALA A 417 10.23 1.47 53.95
N SER A 418 9.19 0.63 54.04
CA SER A 418 8.48 0.10 52.88
C SER A 418 7.76 1.21 52.10
N ALA A 419 7.11 2.16 52.79
CA ALA A 419 6.47 3.32 52.18
C ALA A 419 7.49 4.21 51.45
N GLY A 420 8.67 4.44 52.05
CA GLY A 420 9.78 5.15 51.41
C GLY A 420 10.26 4.47 50.13
N VAL A 421 10.40 3.14 50.15
CA VAL A 421 10.78 2.35 48.96
C VAL A 421 9.69 2.42 47.87
N VAL A 422 8.41 2.40 48.23
CA VAL A 422 7.31 2.60 47.26
C VAL A 422 7.39 3.96 46.58
N TRP A 423 7.63 5.03 47.36
CA TRP A 423 7.78 6.38 46.82
C TRP A 423 9.00 6.51 45.89
N HIS A 424 10.15 5.96 46.29
CA HIS A 424 11.33 5.91 45.43
C HIS A 424 11.10 5.05 44.18
N ASN A 425 10.33 3.96 44.27
CA ASN A 425 10.02 3.13 43.12
C ASN A 425 9.15 3.87 42.11
N SER A 426 8.18 4.69 42.53
CA SER A 426 7.33 5.42 41.59
C SER A 426 8.13 6.45 40.78
N THR A 427 9.09 7.15 41.39
CA THR A 427 9.96 8.10 40.69
C THR A 427 10.88 7.41 39.69
N VAL A 428 11.48 6.28 40.07
CA VAL A 428 12.35 5.54 39.17
C VAL A 428 11.57 4.85 38.04
N MET A 429 10.36 4.35 38.30
CA MET A 429 9.50 3.84 37.22
C MET A 429 9.14 4.95 36.22
N ALA A 430 8.81 6.15 36.69
CA ALA A 430 8.56 7.29 35.81
C ALA A 430 9.80 7.73 35.00
N GLN A 431 11.01 7.49 35.52
CA GLN A 431 12.25 7.72 34.77
C GLN A 431 12.48 6.61 33.74
N LEU A 432 12.34 5.34 34.14
CA LEU A 432 12.47 4.20 33.25
C LEU A 432 11.51 4.27 32.06
N GLU A 433 10.25 4.67 32.28
CA GLU A 433 9.27 4.82 31.20
C GLU A 433 9.72 5.88 30.19
N ARG A 434 10.28 7.00 30.65
CA ARG A 434 10.84 8.03 29.76
C ARG A 434 12.06 7.52 28.99
N ASP A 435 12.95 6.80 29.66
CA ASP A 435 14.16 6.26 29.04
C ASP A 435 13.82 5.19 27.98
N LEU A 436 12.86 4.31 28.26
CA LEU A 436 12.41 3.25 27.36
C LEU A 436 11.65 3.77 26.12
N LEU A 437 11.06 4.97 26.20
CA LEU A 437 10.41 5.64 25.06
C LEU A 437 11.40 6.36 24.15
N HIS A 438 12.64 6.56 24.60
CA HIS A 438 13.66 7.18 23.77
C HIS A 438 14.00 6.30 22.56
N GLU A 439 14.21 6.93 21.41
CA GLU A 439 14.52 6.24 20.15
C GLU A 439 15.78 5.37 20.27
N ASP A 440 16.78 5.83 21.02
CA ASP A 440 18.03 5.10 21.27
C ASP A 440 17.80 3.77 21.99
N SER A 441 16.90 3.75 22.98
CA SER A 441 16.56 2.56 23.75
C SER A 441 15.84 1.52 22.89
N LEU A 442 14.90 1.98 22.04
CA LEU A 442 14.23 1.12 21.07
C LEU A 442 15.21 0.59 20.01
N GLY A 443 16.13 1.45 19.56
CA GLY A 443 17.21 1.07 18.65
C GLY A 443 18.20 0.07 19.26
N GLU A 444 18.48 0.15 20.57
CA GLU A 444 19.29 -0.83 21.29
C GLU A 444 18.58 -2.18 21.39
N LEU A 445 17.29 -2.18 21.71
CA LEU A 445 16.45 -3.39 21.71
C LEU A 445 16.46 -4.09 20.35
N PHE A 446 16.22 -3.33 19.28
CA PHE A 446 16.31 -3.80 17.91
C PHE A 446 17.69 -4.38 17.60
N ARG A 447 18.78 -3.64 17.86
CA ARG A 447 20.16 -4.10 17.61
C ARG A 447 20.51 -5.35 18.40
N ARG A 448 20.02 -5.49 19.63
CA ARG A 448 20.22 -6.70 20.44
C ARG A 448 19.52 -7.91 19.83
N ARG A 449 18.31 -7.74 19.31
CA ARG A 449 17.50 -8.82 18.74
C ARG A 449 17.97 -9.22 17.34
N TYR A 450 18.33 -8.25 16.51
CA TYR A 450 18.68 -8.42 15.09
C TYR A 450 20.19 -8.24 14.80
N GLY A 451 21.03 -8.28 15.83
CA GLY A 451 22.46 -7.96 15.72
C GLY A 451 23.23 -8.82 14.72
N ARG A 452 22.83 -10.09 14.56
CA ARG A 452 23.42 -10.99 13.57
C ARG A 452 23.14 -10.52 12.14
N GLN A 453 21.88 -10.24 11.82
CA GLN A 453 21.47 -9.78 10.50
C GLN A 453 22.09 -8.42 10.17
N LEU A 454 22.21 -7.55 11.17
CA LEU A 454 22.91 -6.27 11.02
C LEU A 454 24.40 -6.44 10.73
N ALA A 455 25.06 -7.40 11.37
CA ALA A 455 26.47 -7.71 11.09
C ALA A 455 26.68 -8.32 9.69
N GLU A 456 25.67 -9.04 9.19
CA GLU A 456 25.65 -9.60 7.82
C GLU A 456 25.32 -8.52 6.77
N GLY A 457 25.01 -7.28 7.16
CA GLY A 457 24.68 -6.18 6.25
C GLY A 457 23.29 -6.30 5.62
N ASP A 458 22.34 -6.94 6.31
CA ASP A 458 20.97 -7.12 5.83
C ASP A 458 20.21 -5.78 5.77
N GLU A 459 20.24 -5.15 4.59
CA GLU A 459 19.53 -3.90 4.31
C GLU A 459 18.01 -4.05 4.45
N TYR A 460 17.46 -5.25 4.22
CA TYR A 460 16.04 -5.51 4.34
C TYR A 460 15.60 -5.36 5.80
N VAL A 461 16.35 -5.92 6.76
CA VAL A 461 16.06 -5.77 8.19
C VAL A 461 16.12 -4.31 8.64
N LEU A 462 17.09 -3.53 8.13
CA LEU A 462 17.16 -2.09 8.39
C LEU A 462 15.97 -1.32 7.80
N SER A 463 15.53 -1.70 6.59
CA SER A 463 14.37 -1.09 5.95
C SER A 463 13.08 -1.36 6.73
N LEU A 464 12.92 -2.57 7.27
CA LEU A 464 11.79 -2.93 8.13
C LEU A 464 11.81 -2.12 9.42
N TRP A 465 12.98 -1.98 10.05
CA TRP A 465 13.10 -1.21 11.29
C TRP A 465 12.64 0.24 11.14
N LYS A 466 13.05 0.91 10.06
CA LYS A 466 12.61 2.29 9.74
C LYS A 466 11.09 2.42 9.65
N ARG A 467 10.40 1.35 9.22
CA ARG A 467 8.94 1.31 9.10
C ARG A 467 8.24 0.91 10.41
N VAL A 468 8.87 0.07 11.22
CA VAL A 468 8.32 -0.40 12.52
C VAL A 468 8.44 0.65 13.61
N LEU A 469 9.57 1.36 13.66
CA LEU A 469 9.90 2.28 14.76
C LEU A 469 8.80 3.31 15.06
N PRO A 470 8.22 4.03 14.08
CA PRO A 470 7.15 5.00 14.36
C PRO A 470 5.91 4.35 14.99
N SER A 471 5.49 3.19 14.47
CA SER A 471 4.33 2.47 15.01
C SER A 471 4.61 1.92 16.41
N LEU A 472 5.83 1.49 16.69
CA LEU A 472 6.24 1.03 18.01
C LEU A 472 6.23 2.16 19.05
N GLN A 473 6.73 3.34 18.69
CA GLN A 473 6.66 4.54 19.55
C GLN A 473 5.21 4.91 19.84
N VAL A 474 4.36 4.98 18.82
CA VAL A 474 2.92 5.27 18.98
C VAL A 474 2.25 4.23 19.87
N ALA A 475 2.52 2.94 19.66
CA ALA A 475 1.96 1.87 20.47
C ALA A 475 2.38 2.00 21.95
N ALA A 476 3.65 2.26 22.22
CA ALA A 476 4.18 2.40 23.57
C ALA A 476 3.62 3.62 24.29
N HIS A 477 3.53 4.77 23.60
CA HIS A 477 2.92 5.98 24.13
C HIS A 477 1.42 5.83 24.40
N THR A 478 0.70 5.16 23.51
CA THR A 478 -0.77 5.06 23.58
C THR A 478 -1.24 4.07 24.64
N LEU A 479 -0.61 2.90 24.72
CA LEU A 479 -1.00 1.88 25.70
C LEU A 479 -0.48 2.20 27.10
N GLY A 480 0.74 2.74 27.19
CA GLY A 480 1.48 2.81 28.45
C GLY A 480 1.99 1.44 28.90
N PHE A 481 3.16 1.42 29.55
CA PHE A 481 3.88 0.18 29.87
C PHE A 481 3.13 -0.75 30.85
N SER A 482 2.25 -0.20 31.68
CA SER A 482 1.44 -0.96 32.63
C SER A 482 0.32 -1.77 31.97
N MET A 483 -0.21 -1.31 30.83
CA MET A 483 -1.32 -1.90 30.10
C MET A 483 -0.89 -2.62 28.83
N MET A 484 0.42 -2.62 28.52
CA MET A 484 0.95 -3.35 27.37
C MET A 484 0.60 -4.84 27.43
N PRO A 485 -0.12 -5.38 26.42
CA PRO A 485 -0.52 -6.77 26.42
C PRO A 485 0.70 -7.68 26.24
N LYS A 486 0.73 -8.77 27.00
CA LYS A 486 1.74 -9.81 26.83
C LYS A 486 1.48 -10.63 25.56
N LEU A 487 2.54 -10.89 24.79
CA LEU A 487 2.46 -11.87 23.71
C LEU A 487 2.60 -13.29 24.24
N LYS A 488 1.77 -14.19 23.71
CA LYS A 488 1.89 -15.63 23.92
C LYS A 488 2.95 -16.18 22.96
N ASN A 489 3.72 -17.18 23.40
CA ASN A 489 4.67 -17.87 22.53
C ASN A 489 4.01 -18.46 21.27
N SER A 490 2.73 -18.87 21.37
CA SER A 490 1.96 -19.35 20.23
C SER A 490 1.67 -18.28 19.17
N GLU A 491 1.52 -17.00 19.57
CA GLU A 491 1.27 -15.89 18.64
C GLU A 491 2.53 -15.58 17.82
N ILE A 492 3.70 -15.58 18.47
CA ILE A 492 5.00 -15.41 17.80
C ILE A 492 5.29 -16.61 16.89
N ALA A 493 5.06 -17.83 17.39
CA ALA A 493 5.24 -19.04 16.60
C ALA A 493 4.30 -19.10 15.37
N ALA A 494 3.09 -18.53 15.45
CA ALA A 494 2.19 -18.42 14.32
C ALA A 494 2.76 -17.51 13.21
N LEU A 495 3.31 -16.35 13.58
CA LEU A 495 4.01 -15.47 12.62
C LEU A 495 5.22 -16.17 11.99
N ASP A 496 5.99 -16.90 12.79
CA ASP A 496 7.14 -17.67 12.31
C ASP A 496 6.75 -18.78 11.34
N ASN A 497 5.66 -19.50 11.63
CA ASN A 497 5.11 -20.52 10.76
C ASN A 497 4.66 -19.92 9.42
N ILE A 498 3.99 -18.76 9.44
CA ILE A 498 3.55 -18.08 8.21
C ILE A 498 4.75 -17.74 7.32
N VAL A 499 5.78 -17.14 7.91
CA VAL A 499 6.98 -16.69 7.18
C VAL A 499 7.82 -17.87 6.68
N SER A 500 7.97 -18.92 7.49
CA SER A 500 8.94 -19.99 7.22
C SER A 500 8.34 -21.18 6.47
N ASN A 501 7.03 -21.41 6.58
CA ASN A 501 6.37 -22.59 6.03
C ASN A 501 5.22 -22.24 5.08
N GLU A 502 4.22 -21.47 5.53
CA GLU A 502 3.00 -21.20 4.75
C GLU A 502 3.29 -20.41 3.47
N ILE A 503 4.04 -19.31 3.57
CA ILE A 503 4.37 -18.48 2.40
C ILE A 503 5.22 -19.25 1.37
N PRO A 504 6.30 -19.97 1.76
CA PRO A 504 7.02 -20.82 0.83
C PRO A 504 6.15 -21.90 0.19
N GLU A 505 5.19 -22.48 0.93
CA GLU A 505 4.23 -23.44 0.39
C GLU A 505 3.28 -22.80 -0.63
N LEU A 506 2.70 -21.63 -0.31
CA LEU A 506 1.87 -20.86 -1.24
C LEU A 506 2.64 -20.51 -2.53
N ARG A 507 3.90 -20.08 -2.40
CA ARG A 507 4.77 -19.81 -3.56
C ARG A 507 5.03 -21.07 -4.40
N ARG A 508 5.24 -22.22 -3.77
CA ARG A 508 5.40 -23.51 -4.50
C ARG A 508 4.13 -23.92 -5.23
N GLN A 509 2.95 -23.62 -4.69
CA GLN A 509 1.67 -23.90 -5.36
C GLN A 509 1.39 -22.93 -6.51
N CYS A 510 1.90 -21.70 -6.43
CA CYS A 510 1.84 -20.71 -7.51
C CYS A 510 2.86 -20.97 -8.61
N ALA A 511 3.99 -21.60 -8.28
CA ALA A 511 5.00 -21.96 -9.27
C ALA A 511 4.33 -22.72 -10.43
N PRO A 512 4.65 -22.35 -11.68
CA PRO A 512 4.12 -23.05 -12.83
C PRO A 512 4.49 -24.53 -12.69
N THR A 513 3.50 -25.42 -12.67
CA THR A 513 3.72 -26.86 -12.69
C THR A 513 4.67 -27.22 -13.84
N ASP A 514 5.46 -28.29 -13.70
CA ASP A 514 6.46 -28.77 -14.67
C ASP A 514 5.93 -28.97 -16.12
N SER A 515 4.63 -28.82 -16.34
CA SER A 515 3.95 -28.74 -17.64
C SER A 515 4.02 -27.38 -18.33
N SER A 516 4.50 -26.32 -17.67
CA SER A 516 4.63 -24.99 -18.27
C SER A 516 5.70 -24.99 -19.35
N LEU A 517 5.31 -24.47 -20.52
CA LEU A 517 6.16 -24.35 -21.71
C LEU A 517 7.47 -23.60 -21.38
N ALA A 518 7.44 -22.64 -20.46
CA ALA A 518 8.62 -21.92 -19.98
C ALA A 518 9.59 -22.82 -19.20
N HIS A 519 9.08 -23.76 -18.39
CA HIS A 519 9.92 -24.72 -17.66
C HIS A 519 10.47 -25.81 -18.61
N GLN A 520 9.68 -26.25 -19.59
CA GLN A 520 10.14 -27.17 -20.64
C GLN A 520 11.22 -26.54 -21.51
N VAL A 521 11.07 -25.28 -21.87
CA VAL A 521 12.09 -24.50 -22.60
C VAL A 521 13.34 -24.29 -21.75
N ALA A 522 13.19 -23.91 -20.47
CA ALA A 522 14.33 -23.76 -19.56
C ALA A 522 15.07 -25.09 -19.29
N LYS A 523 14.36 -26.23 -19.31
CA LYS A 523 14.95 -27.57 -19.22
C LYS A 523 15.66 -27.98 -20.51
N MET A 524 15.13 -27.59 -21.67
CA MET A 524 15.76 -27.80 -22.99
C MET A 524 17.09 -27.03 -23.15
N PHE A 525 17.23 -25.86 -22.50
CA PHE A 525 18.49 -25.10 -22.50
C PHE A 525 19.49 -25.54 -21.42
N ARG A 526 19.10 -26.46 -20.52
CA ARG A 526 19.97 -27.02 -19.47
C ARG A 526 20.40 -28.47 -19.74
N SER A 527 19.83 -29.13 -20.74
CA SER A 527 20.29 -30.40 -21.32
C SER A 527 21.10 -30.14 -22.57
#